data_AF-A0A4Y8TW87-F1
#
_entry.id   AF-A0A4Y8TW87-F1
#
_cell.length_a   1.000
_cell.length_b   1.000
_cell.length_c   1.000
_cell.angle_alpha   90.00
_cell.angle_beta   90.00
_cell.angle_gamma   90.00
#
_symmetry.space_group_name_H-M   'P 1'
#
loop_
_entity.id
_entity.type
_entity.pdbx_description
1 polymer ?
#
loop_
_entity_poly.entity_id
_entity_poly.type
_entity_poly.pdbx_seq_one_letter_code
_entity_poly.pdbx_strand_id
1 'polypeptide(L)'
;MSAPNSGTAAGPLAQAFTREHHQIDEGIENYIANAGADPHARAQSLLSGIDALRRHIYLEEAIVFPHLPQDTLMMPLMVMHREHGELWRRMNALEASLKATTAPEQLETSCQELLSVLEQHNSKEEPIIYPYMDTALSPEEQSHLESLLDGGGLPEGWVCKAA
;
A
#
# COMPACT_ATOMS: atom_id res chain seq x y z
N MET A 1 10.91 3.14 -31.14
CA MET A 1 9.99 2.65 -30.10
C MET A 1 9.30 3.87 -29.53
N SER A 2 8.02 4.06 -29.85
CA SER A 2 7.27 5.23 -29.40
C SER A 2 6.81 5.00 -27.96
N ALA A 3 7.06 5.96 -27.08
CA ALA A 3 6.49 5.96 -25.73
C ALA A 3 4.94 5.96 -25.83
N PRO A 4 4.24 5.26 -24.92
CA PRO A 4 2.79 5.34 -24.88
C PRO A 4 2.35 6.77 -24.52
N ASN A 5 1.26 7.18 -25.17
CA ASN A 5 0.66 8.50 -25.16
C ASN A 5 0.24 8.90 -23.73
N SER A 6 0.81 9.99 -23.22
CA SER A 6 0.45 10.60 -21.93
C SER A 6 -0.95 11.22 -22.02
N GLY A 7 -2.00 10.42 -21.78
CA GLY A 7 -3.37 10.94 -21.81
C GLY A 7 -4.51 9.92 -21.68
N THR A 8 -4.26 8.62 -21.55
CA THR A 8 -5.32 7.66 -21.23
C THR A 8 -5.57 7.64 -19.72
N ALA A 9 -6.83 7.77 -19.31
CA ALA A 9 -7.25 7.50 -17.94
C ALA A 9 -6.70 6.13 -17.50
N ALA A 10 -6.28 6.02 -16.23
CA ALA A 10 -5.83 4.76 -15.63
C ALA A 10 -6.86 3.65 -15.93
N GLY A 11 -6.39 2.44 -16.25
CA GLY A 11 -7.31 1.34 -16.52
C GLY A 11 -7.95 0.79 -15.24
N PRO A 12 -8.85 -0.22 -15.36
CA PRO A 12 -9.63 -0.72 -14.24
C PRO A 12 -8.79 -1.22 -13.05
N LEU A 13 -7.67 -1.89 -13.32
CA LEU A 13 -6.80 -2.43 -12.27
C LEU A 13 -6.08 -1.31 -11.53
N ALA A 14 -5.47 -0.38 -12.27
CA ALA A 14 -4.84 0.80 -11.68
C ALA A 14 -5.82 1.60 -10.81
N GLN A 15 -7.06 1.78 -11.27
CA GLN A 15 -8.10 2.44 -10.48
C GLN A 15 -8.48 1.64 -9.22
N ALA A 16 -8.42 0.30 -9.25
CA ALA A 16 -8.68 -0.53 -8.07
C ALA A 16 -7.59 -0.36 -7.01
N PHE A 17 -6.32 -0.32 -7.41
CA PHE A 17 -5.20 -0.05 -6.50
C PHE A 17 -5.27 1.36 -5.92
N THR A 18 -5.55 2.39 -6.73
CA THR A 18 -5.77 3.76 -6.23
C THR A 18 -6.93 3.84 -5.22
N ARG A 19 -8.03 3.10 -5.45
CA ARG A 19 -9.11 3.04 -4.45
C ARG A 19 -8.65 2.41 -3.14
N GLU A 20 -7.80 1.39 -3.19
CA GLU A 20 -7.26 0.76 -2.00
C GLU A 20 -6.31 1.69 -1.22
N HIS A 21 -5.52 2.53 -1.90
CA HIS A 21 -4.76 3.61 -1.24
C HIS A 21 -5.67 4.47 -0.35
N HIS A 22 -6.78 4.95 -0.91
CA HIS A 22 -7.73 5.75 -0.15
C HIS A 22 -8.36 4.98 1.02
N GLN A 23 -8.67 3.69 0.86
CA GLN A 23 -9.22 2.86 1.93
C GLN A 23 -8.21 2.63 3.07
N ILE A 24 -6.93 2.46 2.73
CA ILE A 24 -5.82 2.35 3.69
C ILE A 24 -5.70 3.66 4.48
N ASP A 25 -5.65 4.80 3.76
CA ASP A 25 -5.56 6.13 4.35
C ASP A 25 -6.75 6.38 5.29
N GLU A 26 -7.98 6.13 4.84
CA GLU A 26 -9.21 6.26 5.64
C GLU A 26 -9.15 5.42 6.92
N GLY A 27 -8.60 4.20 6.88
CA GLY A 27 -8.44 3.35 8.06
C GLY A 27 -7.56 3.97 9.15
N ILE A 28 -6.44 4.57 8.73
CA ILE A 28 -5.46 5.24 9.60
C ILE A 28 -6.00 6.60 10.07
N GLU A 29 -6.63 7.37 9.19
CA GLU A 29 -7.26 8.65 9.51
C GLU A 29 -8.40 8.49 10.50
N ASN A 30 -9.25 7.47 10.33
CA ASN A 30 -10.33 7.16 11.27
C ASN A 30 -9.81 6.86 12.67
N TYR A 31 -8.64 6.21 12.78
CA TYR A 31 -7.99 6.03 14.07
C TYR A 31 -7.67 7.41 14.67
N ILE A 32 -6.94 8.26 13.98
CA ILE A 32 -6.53 9.60 14.45
C ILE A 32 -7.74 10.48 14.79
N ALA A 33 -8.79 10.48 13.96
CA ALA A 33 -9.98 11.32 14.15
C ALA A 33 -10.76 11.00 15.43
N ASN A 34 -10.60 9.79 15.97
CA ASN A 34 -11.21 9.36 17.23
C ASN A 34 -10.24 9.50 18.43
N ALA A 35 -9.29 10.44 18.36
CA ALA A 35 -8.42 10.80 19.47
C ALA A 35 -9.23 11.11 20.75
N GLY A 36 -8.74 10.63 21.89
CA GLY A 36 -9.40 10.73 23.20
C GLY A 36 -10.30 9.56 23.59
N ALA A 37 -10.67 8.67 22.66
CA ALA A 37 -11.19 7.35 22.99
C ALA A 37 -10.06 6.38 23.36
N ASP A 38 -10.41 5.27 24.03
CA ASP A 38 -9.45 4.22 24.37
C ASP A 38 -8.70 3.74 23.10
N PRO A 39 -7.36 3.79 23.08
CA PRO A 39 -6.58 3.53 21.87
C PRO A 39 -6.73 2.10 21.36
N HIS A 40 -6.98 1.12 22.24
CA HIS A 40 -7.17 -0.27 21.82
C HIS A 40 -8.59 -0.48 21.28
N ALA A 41 -9.60 0.14 21.88
CA ALA A 41 -10.99 0.03 21.45
C ALA A 41 -11.21 0.60 20.04
N ARG A 42 -10.47 1.64 19.64
CA ARG A 42 -10.54 2.24 18.29
C ARG A 42 -9.52 1.67 17.29
N ALA A 43 -8.67 0.72 17.69
CA ALA A 43 -7.59 0.22 16.86
C ALA A 43 -8.06 -0.58 15.63
N GLN A 44 -9.33 -1.01 15.59
CA GLN A 44 -9.84 -1.89 14.53
C GLN A 44 -9.66 -1.30 13.13
N SER A 45 -9.94 -0.01 12.92
CA SER A 45 -9.79 0.62 11.60
C SER A 45 -8.32 0.71 11.17
N LEU A 46 -7.44 1.01 12.12
CA LEU A 46 -6.00 1.06 11.90
C LEU A 46 -5.44 -0.32 11.54
N LEU A 47 -5.81 -1.35 12.30
CA LEU A 47 -5.36 -2.72 12.03
C LEU A 47 -5.86 -3.22 10.66
N SER A 48 -7.11 -2.93 10.30
CA SER A 48 -7.63 -3.21 8.97
C SER A 48 -6.85 -2.49 7.86
N GLY A 49 -6.49 -1.21 8.06
CA GLY A 49 -5.66 -0.46 7.12
C GLY A 49 -4.23 -1.02 7.00
N ILE A 50 -3.62 -1.43 8.10
CA ILE A 50 -2.29 -2.07 8.13
C ILE A 50 -2.32 -3.41 7.38
N ASP A 51 -3.33 -4.24 7.60
CA ASP A 51 -3.47 -5.54 6.92
C ASP A 51 -3.71 -5.33 5.41
N ALA A 52 -4.53 -4.35 5.04
CA ALA A 52 -4.72 -3.96 3.64
C ALA A 52 -3.42 -3.49 3.00
N LEU A 53 -2.64 -2.62 3.65
CA LEU A 53 -1.36 -2.13 3.14
C LEU A 53 -0.32 -3.25 2.97
N ARG A 54 -0.27 -4.20 3.90
CA ARG A 54 0.60 -5.38 3.75
C ARG A 54 0.23 -6.21 2.53
N ARG A 55 -1.08 -6.45 2.35
CA ARG A 55 -1.56 -7.18 1.18
C ARG A 55 -1.26 -6.39 -0.09
N HIS A 56 -1.50 -5.09 -0.11
CA HIS A 56 -1.20 -4.20 -1.23
C HIS A 56 0.24 -4.38 -1.71
N ILE A 57 1.20 -4.18 -0.79
CA ILE A 57 2.63 -4.36 -1.05
C ILE A 57 2.96 -5.77 -1.59
N TYR A 58 2.29 -6.81 -1.07
CA TYR A 58 2.44 -8.17 -1.60
C TYR A 58 1.95 -8.30 -3.05
N LEU A 59 0.76 -7.79 -3.36
CA LEU A 59 0.21 -7.85 -4.71
C LEU A 59 1.14 -7.15 -5.70
N GLU A 60 1.68 -6.01 -5.30
CA GLU A 60 2.62 -5.26 -6.12
C GLU A 60 3.94 -6.00 -6.31
N GLU A 61 4.63 -6.35 -5.23
CA GLU A 61 5.97 -6.94 -5.33
C GLU A 61 5.98 -8.34 -5.92
N ALA A 62 5.00 -9.18 -5.56
CA ALA A 62 5.01 -10.58 -5.93
C ALA A 62 4.29 -10.85 -7.25
N ILE A 63 3.34 -9.98 -7.65
CA ILE A 63 2.47 -10.23 -8.81
C ILE A 63 2.64 -9.14 -9.85
N VAL A 64 2.49 -7.86 -9.51
CA VAL A 64 2.49 -6.78 -10.52
C VAL A 64 3.91 -6.49 -11.06
N PHE A 65 4.84 -6.16 -10.17
CA PHE A 65 6.19 -5.69 -10.52
C PHE A 65 6.97 -6.65 -11.44
N PRO A 66 6.87 -7.99 -11.31
CA PRO A 66 7.51 -8.92 -12.23
C PRO A 66 7.07 -8.79 -13.70
N HIS A 67 5.86 -8.29 -13.95
CA HIS A 67 5.30 -8.14 -15.31
C HIS A 67 5.58 -6.78 -15.95
N LEU A 68 6.07 -5.81 -15.16
CA LEU A 68 6.32 -4.46 -15.63
C LEU A 68 7.58 -4.37 -16.52
N PRO A 69 7.66 -3.40 -17.45
CA PRO A 69 8.79 -3.26 -18.36
C PRO A 69 10.07 -2.84 -17.62
N GLN A 70 10.90 -3.84 -17.28
CA GLN A 70 12.08 -3.66 -16.43
C GLN A 70 13.08 -2.63 -16.98
N ASP A 71 13.34 -2.60 -18.28
CA ASP A 71 14.27 -1.64 -18.89
C ASP A 71 13.82 -0.18 -18.70
N THR A 72 12.51 0.06 -18.63
CA THR A 72 11.92 1.39 -18.43
C THR A 72 11.80 1.73 -16.94
N LEU A 73 11.45 0.75 -16.11
CA LEU A 73 11.04 0.98 -14.72
C LEU A 73 12.03 0.49 -13.67
N MET A 74 13.23 0.02 -14.06
CA MET A 74 14.26 -0.48 -13.14
C MET A 74 14.48 0.44 -11.93
N MET A 75 14.73 1.74 -12.18
CA MET A 75 15.02 2.70 -11.11
C MET A 75 13.77 3.01 -10.27
N PRO A 76 12.59 3.32 -10.85
CA PRO A 76 11.34 3.42 -10.10
C PRO A 76 11.03 2.21 -9.21
N LEU A 77 11.15 0.98 -9.72
CA LEU A 77 10.88 -0.24 -8.96
C LEU A 77 11.86 -0.44 -7.79
N MET A 78 13.13 -0.06 -7.95
CA MET A 78 14.06 -0.05 -6.82
C MET A 78 13.68 0.95 -5.74
N VAL A 79 13.08 2.10 -6.11
CA VAL A 79 12.56 3.08 -5.15
C VAL A 79 11.33 2.51 -4.43
N MET A 80 10.38 1.91 -5.15
CA MET A 80 9.18 1.29 -4.56
C MET A 80 9.56 0.21 -3.54
N HIS A 81 10.44 -0.74 -3.89
CA HIS A 81 10.89 -1.76 -2.94
C HIS A 81 11.51 -1.17 -1.67
N ARG A 82 12.32 -0.12 -1.77
CA ARG A 82 12.92 0.54 -0.60
C ARG A 82 11.86 1.18 0.29
N GLU A 83 10.88 1.84 -0.32
CA GLU A 83 9.79 2.53 0.38
C GLU A 83 8.80 1.54 1.01
N HIS A 84 8.48 0.44 0.33
CA HIS A 84 7.75 -0.69 0.91
C HIS A 84 8.45 -1.24 2.16
N GLY A 85 9.79 -1.33 2.14
CA GLY A 85 10.57 -1.71 3.31
C GLY A 85 10.41 -0.74 4.48
N GLU A 86 10.41 0.57 4.21
CA GLU A 86 10.17 1.58 5.25
C GLU A 86 8.75 1.50 5.83
N LEU A 87 7.74 1.45 4.96
CA LEU A 87 6.34 1.26 5.33
C LEU A 87 6.16 0.01 6.19
N TRP A 88 6.77 -1.10 5.79
CA TRP A 88 6.71 -2.37 6.52
C TRP A 88 7.25 -2.26 7.95
N ARG A 89 8.42 -1.62 8.13
CA ARG A 89 9.00 -1.40 9.47
C ARG A 89 8.14 -0.49 10.32
N ARG A 90 7.56 0.56 9.74
CA ARG A 90 6.65 1.48 10.45
C ARG A 90 5.38 0.77 10.90
N MET A 91 4.77 -0.06 10.04
CA MET A 91 3.63 -0.90 10.41
C MET A 91 3.97 -1.84 11.57
N ASN A 92 5.11 -2.54 11.52
CA ASN A 92 5.55 -3.42 12.60
C ASN A 92 5.76 -2.66 13.93
N ALA A 93 6.37 -1.48 13.87
CA ALA A 93 6.59 -0.65 15.06
C ALA A 93 5.27 -0.13 15.65
N LEU A 94 4.31 0.23 14.80
CA LEU A 94 3.00 0.72 15.20
C LEU A 94 2.17 -0.38 15.88
N GLU A 95 2.11 -1.58 15.30
CA GLU A 95 1.46 -2.73 15.94
C GLU A 95 2.12 -3.13 17.26
N ALA A 96 3.45 -3.09 17.33
CA ALA A 96 4.16 -3.37 18.58
C ALA A 96 3.80 -2.32 19.66
N SER A 97 3.69 -1.06 19.26
CA SER A 97 3.28 0.04 20.15
C SER A 97 1.83 -0.11 20.61
N LEU A 98 0.92 -0.58 19.75
CA LEU A 98 -0.46 -0.90 20.10
C LEU A 98 -0.58 -2.09 21.08
N LYS A 99 0.37 -3.02 21.07
CA LYS A 99 0.40 -4.15 22.02
C LYS A 99 1.03 -3.76 23.36
N ALA A 100 1.86 -2.73 23.37
CA ALA A 100 2.43 -2.13 24.56
C ALA A 100 1.47 -1.12 25.18
N THR A 101 1.75 -0.70 26.42
CA THR A 101 1.11 0.46 27.05
C THR A 101 1.76 1.77 26.58
N THR A 102 1.79 1.99 25.26
CA THR A 102 2.30 3.23 24.66
C THR A 102 1.30 4.36 24.85
N ALA A 103 1.79 5.59 25.04
CA ALA A 103 0.93 6.76 25.18
C ALA A 103 0.10 6.99 23.90
N PRO A 104 -1.22 7.28 23.99
CA PRO A 104 -2.07 7.51 22.83
C PRO A 104 -1.52 8.55 21.84
N GLU A 105 -0.89 9.61 22.35
CA GLU A 105 -0.32 10.69 21.53
C GLU A 105 0.86 10.19 20.68
N GLN A 106 1.63 9.21 21.18
CA GLN A 106 2.73 8.61 20.43
C GLN A 106 2.22 7.69 19.31
N LEU A 107 1.11 6.99 19.54
CA LEU A 107 0.44 6.18 18.52
C LEU A 107 -0.10 7.09 17.40
N GLU A 108 -0.78 8.18 17.77
CA GLU A 108 -1.29 9.17 16.81
C GLU A 108 -0.18 9.82 15.99
N THR A 109 0.94 10.18 16.63
CA THR A 109 2.13 10.69 15.93
C THR A 109 2.66 9.65 14.93
N SER A 110 2.76 8.38 15.34
CA SER A 110 3.24 7.31 14.46
C SER A 110 2.31 7.06 13.27
N CYS A 111 0.99 7.18 13.45
CA CYS A 111 0.01 7.13 12.36
C CYS A 111 0.17 8.29 11.38
N GLN A 112 0.38 9.52 11.87
CA GLN A 112 0.61 10.70 11.02
C GLN A 112 1.90 10.57 10.21
N GLU A 113 2.96 10.04 10.82
CA GLU A 113 4.20 9.74 10.10
C GLU A 113 3.99 8.67 9.02
N LEU A 114 3.22 7.61 9.30
CA LEU A 114 2.90 6.57 8.32
C LEU A 114 2.13 7.16 7.13
N LEU A 115 1.10 7.96 7.37
CA LEU A 115 0.34 8.67 6.32
C LEU A 115 1.24 9.57 5.47
N SER A 116 2.18 10.30 6.09
CA SER A 116 3.09 11.16 5.35
C SER A 116 4.04 10.37 4.43
N VAL A 117 4.46 9.18 4.83
CA VAL A 117 5.27 8.29 3.97
C VAL A 117 4.41 7.68 2.86
N LEU A 118 3.16 7.28 3.16
CA LEU A 118 2.21 6.79 2.16
C LEU A 118 1.90 7.85 1.10
N GLU A 119 1.57 9.08 1.48
CA GLU A 119 1.31 10.17 0.53
C GLU A 119 2.50 10.38 -0.43
N GLN A 120 3.72 10.38 0.10
CA GLN A 120 4.93 10.49 -0.72
C GLN A 120 5.10 9.28 -1.63
N HIS A 121 4.85 8.08 -1.15
CA HIS A 121 4.92 6.84 -1.93
C HIS A 121 3.90 6.84 -3.07
N ASN A 122 2.62 7.00 -2.75
CA ASN A 122 1.48 6.96 -3.69
C ASN A 122 1.62 8.02 -4.78
N SER A 123 2.07 9.24 -4.43
CA SER A 123 2.25 10.34 -5.41
C SER A 123 3.35 10.09 -6.44
N LYS A 124 4.29 9.16 -6.16
CA LYS A 124 5.25 8.67 -7.16
C LYS A 124 4.68 7.48 -7.92
N GLU A 125 4.09 6.54 -7.20
CA GLU A 125 3.63 5.28 -7.77
C GLU A 125 2.55 5.48 -8.82
N GLU A 126 1.46 6.17 -8.49
CA GLU A 126 0.30 6.33 -9.36
C GLU A 126 0.64 6.91 -10.74
N PRO A 127 1.44 8.00 -10.88
CA PRO A 127 1.78 8.52 -12.20
C PRO A 127 2.91 7.76 -12.91
N ILE A 128 3.73 6.96 -12.21
CA ILE A 128 4.93 6.32 -12.78
C ILE A 128 4.71 4.84 -13.09
N ILE A 129 4.08 4.11 -12.17
CA ILE A 129 3.92 2.65 -12.21
C ILE A 129 2.58 2.28 -12.84
N TYR A 130 1.47 2.86 -12.36
CA TYR A 130 0.13 2.45 -12.77
C TYR A 130 -0.19 2.59 -14.27
N PRO A 131 0.41 3.53 -15.05
CA PRO A 131 0.19 3.58 -16.49
C PRO A 131 0.56 2.30 -17.25
N TYR A 132 1.35 1.41 -16.63
CA TYR A 132 1.78 0.16 -17.23
C TYR A 132 0.96 -1.07 -16.77
N MET A 133 0.26 -0.99 -15.64
CA MET A 133 -0.37 -2.14 -14.98
C MET A 133 -1.39 -2.87 -15.86
N ASP A 134 -2.38 -2.14 -16.39
CA ASP A 134 -3.47 -2.75 -17.17
C ASP A 134 -3.02 -3.38 -18.50
N THR A 135 -1.83 -3.00 -18.99
CA THR A 135 -1.26 -3.55 -20.22
C THR A 135 -0.21 -4.63 -19.98
N ALA A 136 0.33 -4.71 -18.75
CA ALA A 136 1.37 -5.66 -18.38
C ALA A 136 0.80 -7.04 -17.99
N LEU A 137 -0.45 -7.09 -17.54
CA LEU A 137 -1.09 -8.29 -17.00
C LEU A 137 -2.17 -8.82 -17.94
N SER A 138 -2.33 -10.14 -18.01
CA SER A 138 -3.44 -10.77 -18.71
C SER A 138 -4.78 -10.48 -18.01
N PRO A 139 -5.92 -10.55 -18.73
CA PRO A 139 -7.24 -10.35 -18.11
C PRO A 139 -7.52 -11.28 -16.92
N GLU A 140 -7.01 -12.52 -16.96
CA GLU A 140 -7.14 -13.47 -15.85
C GLU A 140 -6.38 -13.01 -14.60
N GLU A 141 -5.13 -12.53 -14.77
CA GLU A 141 -4.33 -11.99 -13.67
C GLU A 141 -4.95 -10.71 -13.10
N GLN A 142 -5.51 -9.84 -13.95
CA GLN A 142 -6.22 -8.65 -13.50
C GLN A 142 -7.44 -9.02 -12.64
N SER A 143 -8.29 -9.95 -13.10
CA SER A 143 -9.43 -10.43 -12.31
C SER A 143 -9.01 -11.13 -11.02
N HIS A 144 -7.89 -11.85 -11.02
CA HIS A 144 -7.36 -12.47 -9.81
C HIS A 144 -6.91 -11.42 -8.79
N LEU A 145 -6.19 -10.39 -9.23
CA LEU A 145 -5.78 -9.27 -8.38
C LEU A 145 -6.97 -8.50 -7.82
N GLU A 146 -7.98 -8.20 -8.64
CA GLU A 146 -9.22 -7.56 -8.17
C GLU A 146 -9.90 -8.37 -7.06
N SER A 147 -9.95 -9.70 -7.20
CA SER A 147 -10.48 -10.57 -6.14
C SER A 147 -9.63 -10.56 -4.87
N LEU A 148 -8.31 -10.37 -4.96
CA LEU A 148 -7.45 -10.26 -3.79
C LEU A 148 -7.58 -8.88 -3.12
N LEU A 149 -7.81 -7.82 -3.89
CA LEU A 149 -8.14 -6.49 -3.37
C LEU A 149 -9.47 -6.48 -2.60
N ASP A 150 -10.47 -7.25 -3.03
CA ASP A 150 -11.80 -7.34 -2.40
C ASP A 150 -11.84 -8.20 -1.10
N GLY A 151 -10.71 -8.33 -0.41
CA GLY A 151 -10.62 -9.05 0.88
C GLY A 151 -9.86 -10.36 0.84
N GLY A 152 -8.96 -10.55 -0.13
CA GLY A 152 -7.91 -11.55 -0.04
C GLY A 152 -7.02 -11.34 1.20
N GLY A 153 -6.28 -12.37 1.59
CA GLY A 153 -5.32 -12.32 2.69
C GLY A 153 -3.87 -12.24 2.18
N LEU A 154 -3.00 -11.67 2.99
CA LEU A 154 -1.55 -11.83 2.82
C LEU A 154 -1.17 -13.31 3.03
N PRO A 155 -0.33 -13.93 2.16
CA PRO A 155 0.15 -15.29 2.40
C PRO A 155 0.91 -15.41 3.73
N GLU A 156 0.72 -16.53 4.43
CA GLU A 156 1.37 -16.78 5.71
C GLU A 156 2.90 -16.73 5.57
N GLY A 157 3.56 -15.96 6.45
CA GLY A 157 5.01 -15.80 6.47
C GLY A 157 5.59 -14.93 5.36
N TRP A 158 4.75 -14.33 4.51
CA TRP A 158 5.24 -13.39 3.50
C TRP A 158 5.71 -12.08 4.15
N VAL A 159 6.84 -11.56 3.66
CA VAL A 159 7.46 -10.32 4.10
C VAL A 159 7.97 -9.58 2.87
N CYS A 160 7.83 -8.25 2.85
CA CYS A 160 8.32 -7.45 1.73
C CYS A 160 9.84 -7.57 1.58
N LYS A 161 10.33 -7.41 0.35
CA LYS A 161 11.72 -7.70 -0.01
C LYS A 161 12.75 -6.90 0.80
N ALA A 162 12.39 -5.69 1.22
CA ALA A 162 13.28 -4.76 1.91
C ALA A 162 12.86 -4.46 3.37
N ALA A 163 12.07 -5.36 3.99
CA ALA A 163 11.64 -5.24 5.39
C ALA A 163 12.81 -5.13 6.38
#